data_AF-A0A7X6GGF1-F1
#
_entry.id   AF-A0A7X6GGF1-F1
#
_cell.length_a   1.000
_cell.length_b   1.000
_cell.length_c   1.000
_cell.angle_alpha   90.00
_cell.angle_beta   90.00
_cell.angle_gamma   90.00
#
_symmetry.space_group_name_H-M   'P 1'
#
loop_
_entity.id
_entity.type
_entity.pdbx_description
1 polymer ?
#
loop_
_entity_poly.entity_id
_entity_poly.type
_entity_poly.pdbx_seq_one_letter_code
_entity_poly.pdbx_strand_id
1 'polypeptide(L)'
;MQNNFIARRARFFKQYLNIVTVIAVLATLNGCVSTQSESPYTYTPSSSPFQDVVDAQQKAVEQNKLLLVVLGAQWCHDSTGLAKRFATKEMDLILRAHYETVFVDVGTLEDRRNITERFDYPIYYATPTVMVVEPRTSALLNRTTMDMWGRADSIPLSEYIQYFSRFPAMTTAQKAPFINWEATDEEAAYNKEQALRLQSAYDKLGPMLEQDLKGNTPDGLNELWKETKGFRTELQKTLVKRAELTLDAESGNGVNTKPALRHYNPFSWEHN
;
A
#
# COMPACT_ATOMS: atom_id res chain seq x y z
N MET A 1 69.16 51.09 22.71
CA MET A 1 70.26 51.71 21.95
C MET A 1 70.62 50.80 20.79
N GLN A 2 70.39 51.30 19.57
CA GLN A 2 71.10 51.05 18.29
C GLN A 2 71.63 49.66 17.86
N ASN A 3 71.23 49.36 16.60
CA ASN A 3 72.03 48.80 15.48
C ASN A 3 71.86 47.33 15.06
N ASN A 4 70.87 47.10 14.18
CA ASN A 4 71.00 46.72 12.76
C ASN A 4 72.39 46.26 12.21
N PHE A 5 72.41 45.11 11.49
CA PHE A 5 72.53 44.97 10.01
C PHE A 5 73.49 43.84 9.47
N ILE A 6 73.06 43.23 8.34
CA ILE A 6 73.79 42.45 7.29
C ILE A 6 74.08 40.95 7.59
N ALA A 7 73.67 39.89 6.86
CA ALA A 7 73.20 39.55 5.49
C ALA A 7 74.21 38.74 4.63
N ARG A 8 73.77 37.51 4.29
CA ARG A 8 73.94 36.68 3.06
C ARG A 8 75.32 36.16 2.60
N ARG A 9 75.35 34.84 2.28
CA ARG A 9 75.60 34.18 0.96
C ARG A 9 75.93 32.69 1.20
N ALA A 10 75.71 31.70 0.33
CA ALA A 10 74.82 31.42 -0.79
C ALA A 10 75.00 29.90 -1.09
N ARG A 11 73.95 29.25 -1.60
CA ARG A 11 73.84 27.80 -1.88
C ARG A 11 74.50 27.38 -3.20
N PHE A 12 74.94 26.11 -3.29
CA PHE A 12 74.99 25.26 -4.50
C PHE A 12 74.91 23.78 -4.02
N PHE A 13 73.80 23.03 -4.09
CA PHE A 13 73.07 22.32 -5.17
C PHE A 13 73.72 21.05 -5.77
N LYS A 14 73.11 19.88 -5.45
CA LYS A 14 72.87 18.59 -6.18
C LYS A 14 74.07 17.85 -6.83
N GLN A 15 74.18 16.51 -6.87
CA GLN A 15 73.16 15.55 -7.34
C GLN A 15 73.50 14.04 -7.00
N TYR A 16 72.57 13.32 -6.33
CA TYR A 16 72.07 11.90 -6.46
C TYR A 16 73.00 10.67 -6.43
N LEU A 17 72.65 9.66 -5.59
CA LEU A 17 72.34 8.27 -6.04
C LEU A 17 71.61 7.43 -4.94
N ASN A 18 70.40 6.97 -5.30
CA ASN A 18 69.61 5.78 -4.91
C ASN A 18 69.89 5.01 -3.60
N ILE A 19 68.83 4.80 -2.80
CA ILE A 19 68.41 3.49 -2.27
C ILE A 19 66.89 3.52 -2.06
N VAL A 20 66.22 2.53 -2.63
CA VAL A 20 64.79 2.25 -2.55
C VAL A 20 64.50 1.53 -1.23
N THR A 21 63.50 1.98 -0.48
CA THR A 21 62.88 1.17 0.58
C THR A 21 61.37 1.30 0.46
N VAL A 22 60.74 0.15 0.22
CA VAL A 22 59.32 -0.04 -0.04
C VAL A 22 58.53 0.19 1.26
N ILE A 23 57.70 1.23 1.29
CA ILE A 23 56.69 1.42 2.34
C ILE A 23 55.40 0.75 1.86
N ALA A 24 55.03 -0.35 2.51
CA ALA A 24 53.75 -1.01 2.30
C ALA A 24 52.62 -0.10 2.80
N VAL A 25 51.82 0.43 1.87
CA VAL A 25 50.58 1.15 2.17
C VAL A 25 49.51 0.13 2.53
N LEU A 26 49.17 0.03 3.81
CA LEU A 26 47.98 -0.66 4.27
C LEU A 26 46.76 0.17 3.83
N ALA A 27 46.15 -0.20 2.71
CA ALA A 27 44.87 0.34 2.29
C ALA A 27 43.78 -0.22 3.21
N THR A 28 43.29 0.60 4.14
CA THR A 28 42.06 0.31 4.88
C THR A 28 40.89 0.39 3.91
N LEU A 29 40.51 -0.77 3.34
CA LEU A 29 39.21 -0.94 2.72
C LEU A 29 38.15 -0.80 3.82
N ASN A 30 37.61 0.41 3.97
CA ASN A 30 36.30 0.59 4.59
C ASN A 30 35.29 -0.10 3.68
N GLY A 31 35.12 -1.41 3.86
CA GLY A 31 33.97 -2.10 3.33
C GLY A 31 32.74 -1.40 3.90
N CYS A 32 31.98 -0.72 3.06
CA CYS A 32 30.60 -0.40 3.37
C CYS A 32 29.92 -1.75 3.67
N VAL A 33 29.79 -2.08 4.95
CA VAL A 33 28.79 -3.03 5.40
C VAL A 33 27.47 -2.41 4.99
N SER A 34 26.95 -2.86 3.85
CA SER A 34 25.57 -2.58 3.46
C SER A 34 24.72 -3.26 4.52
N THR A 35 24.36 -2.54 5.58
CA THR A 35 23.23 -2.91 6.44
C THR A 35 22.05 -3.02 5.50
N GLN A 36 21.69 -4.25 5.16
CA GLN A 36 20.50 -4.56 4.40
C GLN A 36 19.34 -4.15 5.30
N SER A 37 18.93 -2.88 5.19
CA SER A 37 17.74 -2.38 5.87
C SER A 37 16.60 -3.30 5.48
N GLU A 38 15.94 -3.90 6.47
CA GLU A 38 14.71 -4.63 6.21
C GLU A 38 13.75 -3.71 5.44
N SER A 39 13.10 -4.27 4.43
CA SER A 39 12.16 -3.50 3.62
C SER A 39 11.01 -3.04 4.51
N PRO A 40 10.62 -1.75 4.47
CA PRO A 40 9.48 -1.26 5.25
C PRO A 40 8.14 -1.83 4.74
N TYR A 41 8.13 -2.50 3.59
CA TYR A 41 6.94 -3.06 2.96
C TYR A 41 6.71 -4.50 3.40
N THR A 42 6.19 -4.69 4.62
CA THR A 42 5.93 -6.01 5.20
C THR A 42 4.61 -6.02 5.97
N TYR A 43 3.94 -7.16 6.00
CA TYR A 43 2.72 -7.36 6.81
C TYR A 43 3.13 -7.95 8.15
N THR A 44 3.17 -7.11 9.17
CA THR A 44 3.48 -7.53 10.55
C THR A 44 2.25 -7.31 11.43
N PRO A 45 1.88 -8.27 12.29
CA PRO A 45 0.81 -8.07 13.26
C PRO A 45 1.04 -6.83 14.11
N SER A 46 -0.03 -6.07 14.32
CA SER A 46 -0.05 -4.92 15.24
C SER A 46 -1.11 -5.15 16.30
N SER A 47 -0.84 -4.69 17.53
CA SER A 47 -1.83 -4.65 18.61
C SER A 47 -2.91 -3.59 18.39
N SER A 48 -2.67 -2.62 17.51
CA SER A 48 -3.54 -1.47 17.29
C SER A 48 -3.58 -1.03 15.82
N PRO A 49 -3.91 -1.92 14.87
CA PRO A 49 -3.80 -1.65 13.43
C PRO A 49 -4.62 -0.44 12.97
N PHE A 50 -5.76 -0.17 13.60
CA PHE A 50 -6.54 1.03 13.33
C PHE A 50 -5.82 2.31 13.74
N GLN A 51 -5.15 2.31 14.90
CA GLN A 51 -4.39 3.47 15.37
C GLN A 51 -3.18 3.73 14.47
N ASP A 52 -2.51 2.68 14.00
CA ASP A 52 -1.39 2.81 13.05
C ASP A 52 -1.81 3.55 11.78
N VAL A 53 -3.03 3.29 11.29
CA VAL A 53 -3.61 4.00 10.13
C VAL A 53 -3.96 5.45 10.47
N VAL A 54 -4.49 5.73 11.66
CA VAL A 54 -4.77 7.09 12.13
C VAL A 54 -3.48 7.91 12.22
N ASP A 55 -2.42 7.34 12.80
CA ASP A 55 -1.13 7.99 12.96
C ASP A 55 -0.46 8.23 11.60
N ALA A 56 -0.53 7.24 10.69
CA ALA A 56 -0.06 7.39 9.32
C ALA A 56 -0.83 8.49 8.56
N GLN A 57 -2.14 8.61 8.75
CA GLN A 57 -2.92 9.69 8.16
C GLN A 57 -2.47 11.06 8.67
N GLN A 58 -2.31 11.20 9.98
CA GLN A 58 -1.83 12.46 10.57
C GLN A 58 -0.46 12.84 10.00
N LYS A 59 0.46 11.89 9.95
CA LYS A 59 1.80 12.11 9.39
C LYS A 59 1.75 12.44 7.90
N ALA A 60 0.84 11.85 7.12
CA ALA A 60 0.62 12.22 5.72
C ALA A 60 0.21 13.69 5.58
N VAL A 61 -0.69 14.18 6.45
CA VAL A 61 -1.09 15.60 6.50
C VAL A 61 0.11 16.50 6.82
N GLU A 62 0.90 16.15 7.84
CA GLU A 62 2.07 16.91 8.28
C GLU A 62 3.17 16.97 7.21
N GLN A 63 3.37 15.87 6.48
CA GLN A 63 4.37 15.76 5.42
C GLN A 63 3.88 16.22 4.04
N ASN A 64 2.61 16.64 3.93
CA ASN A 64 1.98 17.00 2.67
C ASN A 64 2.10 15.89 1.60
N LYS A 65 1.85 14.64 2.03
CA LYS A 65 1.86 13.44 1.19
C LYS A 65 0.45 12.86 1.07
N LEU A 66 0.24 11.95 0.13
CA LEU A 66 -0.94 11.08 0.16
C LEU A 66 -0.76 10.01 1.24
N LEU A 67 -1.87 9.47 1.75
CA LEU A 67 -1.83 8.26 2.58
C LEU A 67 -2.00 7.04 1.67
N LEU A 68 -1.17 6.01 1.87
CA LEU A 68 -1.28 4.71 1.22
C LEU A 68 -1.50 3.63 2.28
N VAL A 69 -2.73 3.12 2.38
CA VAL A 69 -3.06 2.02 3.29
C VAL A 69 -3.11 0.72 2.51
N VAL A 70 -2.33 -0.27 2.94
CA VAL A 70 -2.23 -1.58 2.29
C VAL A 70 -2.66 -2.66 3.28
N LEU A 71 -3.90 -3.14 3.16
CA LEU A 71 -4.39 -4.27 3.96
C LEU A 71 -4.03 -5.57 3.24
N GLY A 72 -3.27 -6.44 3.86
CA GLY A 72 -2.87 -7.71 3.26
C GLY A 72 -2.39 -8.68 4.33
N ALA A 73 -1.76 -9.77 3.89
CA ALA A 73 -1.24 -10.76 4.83
C ALA A 73 -0.02 -11.50 4.25
N GLN A 74 0.84 -11.98 5.14
CA GLN A 74 2.09 -12.65 4.75
C GLN A 74 1.87 -14.00 4.05
N TRP A 75 0.75 -14.68 4.32
CA TRP A 75 0.41 -15.94 3.67
C TRP A 75 -0.17 -15.76 2.26
N CYS A 76 -0.55 -14.54 1.87
CA CYS A 76 -1.20 -14.28 0.60
C CYS A 76 -0.17 -13.98 -0.51
N HIS A 77 -0.20 -14.79 -1.58
CA HIS A 77 0.70 -14.64 -2.72
C HIS A 77 0.69 -13.22 -3.33
N ASP A 78 -0.49 -12.69 -3.66
CA ASP A 78 -0.63 -11.33 -4.21
C ASP A 78 -0.15 -10.26 -3.23
N SER A 79 -0.34 -10.45 -1.92
CA SER A 79 0.09 -9.48 -0.91
C SER A 79 1.60 -9.40 -0.85
N THR A 80 2.29 -10.55 -0.80
CA THR A 80 3.76 -10.60 -0.81
C THR A 80 4.34 -10.18 -2.17
N GLY A 81 3.64 -10.44 -3.28
CA GLY A 81 3.98 -9.93 -4.60
C GLY A 81 3.99 -8.40 -4.64
N LEU A 82 2.94 -7.75 -4.11
CA LEU A 82 2.87 -6.30 -3.98
C LEU A 82 4.01 -5.74 -3.11
N ALA A 83 4.27 -6.35 -1.95
CA ALA A 83 5.37 -5.96 -1.08
C ALA A 83 6.74 -6.00 -1.81
N LYS A 84 7.01 -7.07 -2.56
CA LYS A 84 8.22 -7.20 -3.39
C LYS A 84 8.29 -6.13 -4.48
N ARG A 85 7.17 -5.78 -5.11
CA ARG A 85 7.11 -4.71 -6.12
C ARG A 85 7.38 -3.35 -5.48
N PHE A 86 6.84 -3.08 -4.30
CA PHE A 86 7.10 -1.83 -3.58
C PHE A 86 8.56 -1.69 -3.16
N ALA A 87 9.20 -2.81 -2.84
CA ALA A 87 10.62 -2.86 -2.49
C ALA A 87 11.59 -2.67 -3.66
N THR A 88 11.12 -2.60 -4.92
CA THR A 88 12.02 -2.24 -6.03
C THR A 88 12.44 -0.79 -5.93
N LYS A 89 13.63 -0.47 -6.44
CA LYS A 89 14.20 0.88 -6.36
C LYS A 89 13.28 1.94 -6.95
N GLU A 90 12.65 1.65 -8.08
CA GLU A 90 11.74 2.56 -8.79
C GLU A 90 10.50 2.87 -7.96
N MET A 91 9.87 1.85 -7.38
CA MET A 91 8.68 2.03 -6.56
C MET A 91 9.00 2.68 -5.23
N ASP A 92 10.06 2.26 -4.55
CA ASP A 92 10.47 2.84 -3.27
C ASP A 92 10.75 4.35 -3.37
N LEU A 93 11.33 4.81 -4.49
CA LEU A 93 11.52 6.23 -4.76
C LEU A 93 10.18 6.98 -4.89
N ILE A 94 9.21 6.43 -5.62
CA ILE A 94 7.88 7.02 -5.79
C ILE A 94 7.15 7.07 -4.44
N LEU A 95 7.14 5.96 -3.70
CA LEU A 95 6.44 5.82 -2.44
C LEU A 95 6.99 6.77 -1.39
N ARG A 96 8.30 6.78 -1.14
CA ARG A 96 8.90 7.68 -0.14
C ARG A 96 8.73 9.15 -0.46
N ALA A 97 8.71 9.53 -1.74
CA ALA A 97 8.56 10.91 -2.16
C ALA A 97 7.13 11.43 -1.96
N HIS A 98 6.12 10.59 -2.19
CA HIS A 98 4.73 11.07 -2.35
C HIS A 98 3.72 10.47 -1.39
N TYR A 99 4.09 9.42 -0.66
CA TYR A 99 3.17 8.67 0.20
C TYR A 99 3.72 8.51 1.62
N GLU A 100 2.83 8.64 2.60
CA GLU A 100 3.00 7.95 3.88
C GLU A 100 2.33 6.58 3.74
N THR A 101 3.12 5.52 3.80
CA THR A 101 2.65 4.15 3.50
C THR A 101 2.55 3.35 4.79
N VAL A 102 1.40 2.71 5.01
CA VAL A 102 1.15 1.81 6.14
C VAL A 102 0.66 0.45 5.64
N PHE A 103 1.34 -0.61 6.07
CA PHE A 103 0.95 -1.99 5.83
C PHE A 103 0.19 -2.50 7.05
N VAL A 104 -0.99 -3.06 6.81
CA VAL A 104 -1.87 -3.62 7.85
C VAL A 104 -1.99 -5.11 7.61
N ASP A 105 -1.57 -5.91 8.59
CA ASP A 105 -1.83 -7.34 8.59
C ASP A 105 -3.28 -7.63 8.99
N VAL A 106 -4.00 -8.34 8.11
CA VAL A 106 -5.38 -8.77 8.35
C VAL A 106 -5.46 -10.16 9.00
N GLY A 107 -4.32 -10.74 9.41
CA GLY A 107 -4.27 -12.08 10.00
C GLY A 107 -4.86 -13.10 9.03
N THR A 108 -5.63 -14.07 9.55
CA THR A 108 -6.40 -15.01 8.73
C THR A 108 -7.81 -14.47 8.46
N LEU A 109 -7.89 -13.33 7.77
CA LEU A 109 -9.15 -12.64 7.40
C LEU A 109 -9.93 -12.07 8.61
N GLU A 110 -9.22 -11.55 9.60
CA GLU A 110 -9.82 -10.90 10.76
C GLU A 110 -10.58 -9.63 10.39
N ASP A 111 -11.64 -9.30 11.15
CA ASP A 111 -12.38 -8.07 10.91
C ASP A 111 -11.50 -6.83 11.10
N ARG A 112 -11.31 -6.10 10.01
CA ARG A 112 -10.60 -4.83 9.91
C ARG A 112 -11.45 -3.77 9.22
N ARG A 113 -12.77 -3.94 9.20
CA ARG A 113 -13.68 -3.01 8.50
C ARG A 113 -13.61 -1.59 9.05
N ASN A 114 -13.34 -1.42 10.35
CA ASN A 114 -13.11 -0.10 10.93
C ASN A 114 -12.02 0.72 10.19
N ILE A 115 -11.03 0.08 9.59
CA ILE A 115 -10.00 0.73 8.77
C ILE A 115 -10.56 1.14 7.42
N THR A 116 -11.33 0.28 6.74
CA THR A 116 -11.88 0.61 5.42
C THR A 116 -13.02 1.63 5.53
N GLU A 117 -13.87 1.49 6.55
CA GLU A 117 -15.01 2.39 6.84
C GLU A 117 -14.55 3.82 7.12
N ARG A 118 -13.34 4.00 7.67
CA ARG A 118 -12.71 5.31 7.85
C ARG A 118 -12.59 6.12 6.55
N PHE A 119 -12.49 5.43 5.41
CA PHE A 119 -12.35 6.03 4.09
C PHE A 119 -13.56 5.73 3.20
N ASP A 120 -14.73 5.55 3.83
CA ASP A 120 -16.02 5.28 3.18
C ASP A 120 -16.00 4.05 2.26
N TYR A 121 -15.23 3.03 2.65
CA TYR A 121 -15.13 1.77 1.92
C TYR A 121 -15.60 0.62 2.82
N PRO A 122 -16.61 -0.16 2.42
CA PRO A 122 -17.39 -0.95 3.37
C PRO A 122 -16.66 -2.17 3.95
N ILE A 123 -15.72 -2.76 3.21
CA ILE A 123 -14.89 -3.90 3.63
C ILE A 123 -13.71 -4.08 2.66
N TYR A 124 -12.65 -4.78 3.07
CA TYR A 124 -11.62 -5.25 2.15
C TYR A 124 -12.13 -6.49 1.36
N TYR A 125 -12.16 -6.40 0.03
CA TYR A 125 -12.70 -7.46 -0.83
C TYR A 125 -11.65 -8.47 -1.28
N ALA A 126 -10.37 -8.12 -1.18
CA ALA A 126 -9.24 -8.95 -1.54
C ALA A 126 -8.03 -8.61 -0.66
N THR A 127 -7.08 -9.53 -0.61
CA THR A 127 -5.74 -9.26 -0.07
C THR A 127 -4.76 -9.30 -1.24
N PRO A 128 -3.99 -8.24 -1.51
CA PRO A 128 -4.01 -6.97 -0.80
C PRO A 128 -5.22 -6.11 -1.24
N THR A 129 -5.69 -5.26 -0.32
CA THR A 129 -6.53 -4.09 -0.59
C THR A 129 -5.65 -2.85 -0.47
N VAL A 130 -5.62 -2.02 -1.51
CA VAL A 130 -4.72 -0.86 -1.61
C VAL A 130 -5.54 0.41 -1.72
N MET A 131 -5.45 1.29 -0.72
CA MET A 131 -6.22 2.53 -0.62
C MET A 131 -5.29 3.73 -0.78
N VAL A 132 -5.52 4.53 -1.82
CA VAL A 132 -4.84 5.82 -2.02
C VAL A 132 -5.76 6.92 -1.53
N VAL A 133 -5.35 7.58 -0.45
CA VAL A 133 -6.20 8.48 0.32
C VAL A 133 -5.65 9.91 0.29
N GLU A 134 -6.52 10.89 0.01
CA GLU A 134 -6.27 12.28 0.33
C GLU A 134 -6.42 12.46 1.85
N PRO A 135 -5.35 12.75 2.60
CA PRO A 135 -5.37 12.56 4.05
C PRO A 135 -6.11 13.65 4.82
N ARG A 136 -6.37 14.83 4.23
CA ARG A 136 -7.09 15.92 4.90
C ARG A 136 -8.60 15.71 4.88
N THR A 137 -9.11 15.12 3.81
CA THR A 137 -10.55 14.86 3.63
C THR A 137 -10.92 13.38 3.81
N SER A 138 -9.94 12.50 3.96
CA SER A 138 -10.11 11.03 3.96
C SER A 138 -10.66 10.49 2.63
N ALA A 139 -10.59 11.26 1.54
CA ALA A 139 -11.17 10.87 0.26
C ALA A 139 -10.36 9.74 -0.41
N LEU A 140 -11.07 8.72 -0.87
CA LEU A 140 -10.48 7.55 -1.53
C LEU A 140 -10.29 7.82 -3.03
N LEU A 141 -9.10 8.26 -3.42
CA LEU A 141 -8.78 8.70 -4.79
C LEU A 141 -8.79 7.56 -5.81
N ASN A 142 -8.65 6.32 -5.36
CA ASN A 142 -8.59 5.15 -6.23
C ASN A 142 -9.82 4.24 -6.14
N ARG A 143 -10.92 4.72 -5.55
CA ARG A 143 -12.20 4.03 -5.33
C ARG A 143 -12.68 3.14 -6.49
N THR A 144 -12.52 3.59 -7.73
CA THR A 144 -13.00 2.90 -8.93
C THR A 144 -11.99 1.92 -9.54
N THR A 145 -10.84 1.72 -8.90
CA THR A 145 -9.73 0.94 -9.46
C THR A 145 -9.06 0.02 -8.44
N MET A 146 -9.69 -0.20 -7.28
CA MET A 146 -9.10 -1.01 -6.21
C MET A 146 -9.17 -2.52 -6.46
N ASP A 147 -10.12 -2.97 -7.28
CA ASP A 147 -10.35 -4.37 -7.61
C ASP A 147 -9.16 -5.02 -8.33
N MET A 148 -8.38 -4.24 -9.09
CA MET A 148 -7.18 -4.74 -9.78
C MET A 148 -6.15 -5.36 -8.83
N TRP A 149 -6.10 -4.93 -7.55
CA TRP A 149 -5.09 -5.38 -6.60
C TRP A 149 -5.30 -6.80 -6.09
N GLY A 150 -6.47 -7.41 -6.33
CA GLY A 150 -6.70 -8.83 -6.07
C GLY A 150 -5.87 -9.80 -6.95
N ARG A 151 -5.05 -9.26 -7.87
CA ARG A 151 -4.08 -9.98 -8.71
C ARG A 151 -2.70 -9.31 -8.71
N ALA A 152 -2.36 -8.65 -7.61
CA ALA A 152 -1.22 -7.74 -7.52
C ALA A 152 0.12 -8.36 -7.95
N ASP A 153 0.37 -9.65 -7.68
CA ASP A 153 1.64 -10.29 -8.06
C ASP A 153 1.83 -10.36 -9.59
N SER A 154 0.72 -10.53 -10.31
CA SER A 154 0.70 -10.66 -11.76
C SER A 154 0.71 -9.32 -12.51
N ILE A 155 0.64 -8.18 -11.81
CA ILE A 155 0.66 -6.85 -12.46
C ILE A 155 2.13 -6.48 -12.81
N PRO A 156 2.43 -6.08 -14.06
CA PRO A 156 3.76 -5.61 -14.45
C PRO A 156 4.23 -4.38 -13.66
N LEU A 157 5.53 -4.30 -13.36
CA LEU A 157 6.11 -3.16 -12.62
C LEU A 157 5.83 -1.81 -13.28
N SER A 158 5.78 -1.74 -14.62
CA SER A 158 5.43 -0.52 -15.35
C SER A 158 4.03 0.00 -15.01
N GLU A 159 3.06 -0.90 -14.81
CA GLU A 159 1.70 -0.53 -14.41
C GLU A 159 1.67 -0.04 -12.95
N TYR A 160 2.46 -0.62 -12.05
CA TYR A 160 2.65 -0.07 -10.69
C TYR A 160 3.17 1.36 -10.75
N ILE A 161 4.27 1.59 -11.47
CA ILE A 161 4.89 2.91 -11.60
C ILE A 161 3.89 3.92 -12.15
N GLN A 162 3.19 3.58 -13.24
CA GLN A 162 2.17 4.46 -13.83
C GLN A 162 1.03 4.75 -12.85
N TYR A 163 0.53 3.70 -12.16
CA TYR A 163 -0.60 3.83 -11.26
C TYR A 163 -0.29 4.71 -10.06
N PHE A 164 0.84 4.49 -9.37
CA PHE A 164 1.20 5.27 -8.18
C PHE A 164 1.76 6.66 -8.53
N SER A 165 2.30 6.87 -9.73
CA SER A 165 2.76 8.22 -10.13
C SER A 165 1.61 9.18 -10.46
N ARG A 166 0.40 8.67 -10.79
CA ARG A 166 -0.70 9.52 -11.27
C ARG A 166 -1.39 10.34 -10.17
N PHE A 167 -1.48 9.81 -8.94
CA PHE A 167 -2.24 10.47 -7.87
C PHE A 167 -1.55 11.71 -7.28
N PRO A 168 -0.23 11.70 -7.04
CA PRO A 168 0.48 12.91 -6.59
C PRO A 168 0.40 14.04 -7.62
N ALA A 169 0.25 13.69 -8.91
CA ALA A 169 0.10 14.64 -10.02
C ALA A 169 -1.33 15.17 -10.21
N MET A 170 -2.32 14.67 -9.46
CA MET A 170 -3.70 15.17 -9.55
C MET A 170 -3.81 16.60 -9.02
N THR A 171 -4.39 17.47 -9.84
CA THR A 171 -4.79 18.83 -9.43
C THR A 171 -5.93 18.80 -8.42
N THR A 172 -6.15 19.91 -7.70
CA THR A 172 -7.32 20.07 -6.81
C THR A 172 -8.63 19.81 -7.55
N ALA A 173 -8.77 20.28 -8.78
CA ALA A 173 -9.96 20.06 -9.60
C ALA A 173 -10.19 18.57 -9.92
N GLN A 174 -9.11 17.81 -10.17
CA GLN A 174 -9.21 16.36 -10.41
C GLN A 174 -9.52 15.56 -9.14
N LYS A 175 -9.13 16.05 -7.96
CA LYS A 175 -9.46 15.41 -6.67
C LYS A 175 -10.88 15.73 -6.22
N ALA A 176 -11.43 16.89 -6.61
CA ALA A 176 -12.71 17.39 -6.11
C ALA A 176 -13.88 16.38 -6.22
N PRO A 177 -14.10 15.65 -7.34
CA PRO A 177 -15.17 14.65 -7.41
C PRO A 177 -15.03 13.53 -6.37
N PHE A 178 -13.79 13.08 -6.08
CA PHE A 178 -13.55 12.06 -5.06
C PHE A 178 -13.71 12.61 -3.64
N ILE A 179 -13.43 13.90 -3.43
CA ILE A 179 -13.61 14.58 -2.14
C ILE A 179 -15.10 14.77 -1.83
N ASN A 180 -15.90 15.05 -2.84
CA ASN A 180 -17.34 15.25 -2.72
C ASN A 180 -18.13 13.94 -2.90
N TRP A 181 -17.45 12.83 -3.16
CA TRP A 181 -18.10 11.54 -3.36
C TRP A 181 -18.71 11.07 -2.05
N GLU A 182 -20.00 10.75 -2.09
CA GLU A 182 -20.71 10.09 -1.00
C GLU A 182 -21.66 9.05 -1.59
N ALA A 183 -21.81 7.92 -0.89
CA ALA A 183 -22.88 6.97 -1.19
C ALA A 183 -24.24 7.57 -0.80
N THR A 184 -25.30 7.23 -1.54
CA THR A 184 -26.67 7.49 -1.05
C THR A 184 -26.95 6.69 0.22
N ASP A 185 -27.89 7.14 1.06
CA ASP A 185 -28.29 6.40 2.27
C ASP A 185 -28.67 4.93 1.98
N GLU A 186 -29.35 4.71 0.86
CA GLU A 186 -29.75 3.37 0.40
C GLU A 186 -28.52 2.50 0.05
N GLU A 187 -27.56 3.06 -0.68
CA GLU A 187 -26.30 2.38 -1.01
C GLU A 187 -25.46 2.14 0.23
N ALA A 188 -25.39 3.09 1.16
CA ALA A 188 -24.64 2.96 2.40
C ALA A 188 -25.22 1.83 3.28
N ALA A 189 -26.55 1.77 3.42
CA ALA A 189 -27.23 0.70 4.15
C ALA A 189 -26.98 -0.67 3.50
N TYR A 190 -27.14 -0.76 2.18
CA TYR A 190 -26.86 -1.98 1.42
C TYR A 190 -25.39 -2.42 1.53
N ASN A 191 -24.44 -1.50 1.37
CA ASN A 191 -23.02 -1.80 1.44
C ASN A 191 -22.65 -2.31 2.84
N LYS A 192 -23.23 -1.73 3.90
CA LYS A 192 -23.06 -2.20 5.28
C LYS A 192 -23.60 -3.61 5.50
N GLU A 193 -24.79 -3.91 4.99
CA GLU A 193 -25.38 -5.26 5.05
C GLU A 193 -24.49 -6.29 4.34
N GLN A 194 -24.07 -5.99 3.10
CA GLN A 194 -23.25 -6.92 2.33
C GLN A 194 -21.83 -7.06 2.89
N ALA A 195 -21.28 -6.02 3.53
CA ALA A 195 -20.00 -6.09 4.24
C ALA A 195 -20.09 -6.98 5.48
N LEU A 196 -21.16 -6.87 6.28
CA LEU A 196 -21.41 -7.78 7.39
C LEU A 196 -21.51 -9.23 6.91
N ARG A 197 -22.23 -9.45 5.80
CA ARG A 197 -22.37 -10.77 5.20
C ARG A 197 -21.04 -11.34 4.69
N LEU A 198 -20.20 -10.52 4.05
CA LEU A 198 -18.87 -10.94 3.63
C LEU A 198 -17.98 -11.25 4.85
N GLN A 199 -18.05 -10.44 5.90
CA GLN A 199 -17.29 -10.71 7.13
C GLN A 199 -17.71 -12.03 7.77
N SER A 200 -19.00 -12.38 7.81
CA SER A 200 -19.46 -13.69 8.29
C SER A 200 -18.86 -14.87 7.51
N ALA A 201 -18.60 -14.70 6.20
CA ALA A 201 -17.90 -15.71 5.41
C ALA A 201 -16.40 -15.76 5.75
N TYR A 202 -15.76 -14.61 6.00
CA TYR A 202 -14.39 -14.53 6.50
C TYR A 202 -14.23 -15.15 7.89
N ASP A 203 -15.18 -14.95 8.80
CA ASP A 203 -15.18 -15.53 10.15
C ASP A 203 -15.25 -17.07 10.11
N LYS A 204 -15.87 -17.64 9.07
CA LYS A 204 -15.85 -19.10 8.81
C LYS A 204 -14.55 -19.55 8.17
N LEU A 205 -14.00 -18.78 7.23
CA LEU A 205 -12.76 -19.12 6.53
C LEU A 205 -11.53 -19.00 7.42
N GLY A 206 -11.47 -18.01 8.30
CA GLY A 206 -10.27 -17.68 9.07
C GLY A 206 -9.71 -18.85 9.87
N PRO A 207 -10.51 -19.52 10.72
CA PRO A 207 -10.05 -20.70 11.46
C PRO A 207 -9.65 -21.89 10.57
N MET A 208 -10.27 -22.02 9.38
CA MET A 208 -9.90 -23.08 8.44
C MET A 208 -8.57 -22.77 7.76
N LEU A 209 -8.36 -21.51 7.37
CA LEU A 209 -7.11 -21.02 6.82
C LEU A 209 -5.96 -21.14 7.83
N GLU A 210 -6.20 -20.83 9.09
CA GLU A 210 -5.19 -20.99 10.14
C GLU A 210 -4.71 -22.44 10.27
N GLN A 211 -5.61 -23.41 10.13
CA GLN A 211 -5.26 -24.84 10.12
C GLN A 211 -4.50 -25.23 8.87
N ASP A 212 -4.93 -24.76 7.70
CA ASP A 212 -4.27 -25.01 6.41
C ASP A 212 -2.82 -24.51 6.41
N LEU A 213 -2.59 -23.30 6.94
CA LEU A 213 -1.25 -22.72 7.10
C LEU A 213 -0.35 -23.51 8.06
N LYS A 214 -0.93 -24.32 8.96
CA LYS A 214 -0.20 -25.26 9.82
C LYS A 214 0.01 -26.63 9.17
N GLY A 215 -0.38 -26.79 7.89
CA GLY A 215 -0.27 -28.03 7.13
C GLY A 215 -1.45 -28.99 7.30
N ASN A 216 -2.57 -28.53 7.90
CA ASN A 216 -3.79 -29.32 8.07
C ASN A 216 -4.95 -28.69 7.29
N THR A 217 -5.10 -29.03 6.02
CA THR A 217 -6.17 -28.53 5.16
C THR A 217 -7.53 -29.10 5.58
N PRO A 218 -8.46 -28.28 6.12
CA PRO A 218 -9.78 -28.78 6.52
C PRO A 218 -10.68 -29.09 5.32
N ASP A 219 -11.53 -30.10 5.46
CA ASP A 219 -12.56 -30.42 4.47
C ASP A 219 -13.47 -29.21 4.22
N GLY A 220 -13.82 -28.97 2.95
CA GLY A 220 -14.69 -27.87 2.55
C GLY A 220 -14.01 -26.50 2.45
N LEU A 221 -12.72 -26.35 2.79
CA LEU A 221 -12.00 -25.07 2.73
C LEU A 221 -12.05 -24.49 1.31
N ASN A 222 -11.73 -25.30 0.31
CA ASN A 222 -11.64 -24.84 -1.07
C ASN A 222 -13.02 -24.44 -1.64
N GLU A 223 -14.07 -25.16 -1.27
CA GLU A 223 -15.45 -24.89 -1.66
C GLU A 223 -15.92 -23.56 -1.05
N LEU A 224 -15.76 -23.39 0.26
CA LEU A 224 -16.12 -22.15 0.95
C LEU A 224 -15.28 -20.96 0.45
N TRP A 225 -13.99 -21.18 0.17
CA TRP A 225 -13.11 -20.17 -0.39
C TRP A 225 -13.57 -19.72 -1.77
N LYS A 226 -13.88 -20.69 -2.65
CA LYS A 226 -14.38 -20.42 -4.01
C LYS A 226 -15.71 -19.66 -3.97
N GLU A 227 -16.62 -20.08 -3.11
CA GLU A 227 -17.92 -19.43 -2.92
C GLU A 227 -17.76 -17.99 -2.43
N THR A 228 -16.99 -17.79 -1.36
CA THR A 228 -16.69 -16.47 -0.79
C THR A 228 -15.98 -15.56 -1.81
N LYS A 229 -15.03 -16.10 -2.57
CA LYS A 229 -14.35 -15.39 -3.65
C LYS A 229 -15.34 -14.96 -4.75
N GLY A 230 -16.26 -15.83 -5.14
CA GLY A 230 -17.30 -15.50 -6.12
C GLY A 230 -18.15 -14.32 -5.64
N PHE A 231 -18.68 -14.41 -4.42
CA PHE A 231 -19.49 -13.36 -3.82
C PHE A 231 -18.74 -12.02 -3.72
N ARG A 232 -17.56 -11.98 -3.10
CA ARG A 232 -16.80 -10.73 -2.88
C ARG A 232 -16.37 -10.06 -4.20
N THR A 233 -16.05 -10.86 -5.22
CA THR A 233 -15.64 -10.36 -6.54
C THR A 233 -16.81 -9.64 -7.22
N GLU A 234 -17.98 -10.29 -7.27
CA GLU A 234 -19.16 -9.68 -7.88
C GLU A 234 -19.69 -8.50 -7.06
N LEU A 235 -19.60 -8.56 -5.73
CA LEU A 235 -19.96 -7.45 -4.85
C LEU A 235 -19.07 -6.23 -5.11
N GLN A 236 -17.75 -6.39 -5.15
CA GLN A 236 -16.82 -5.29 -5.41
C GLN A 236 -17.01 -4.70 -6.81
N LYS A 237 -17.19 -5.53 -7.84
CA LYS A 237 -17.44 -5.06 -9.21
C LYS A 237 -18.65 -4.14 -9.28
N THR A 238 -19.75 -4.49 -8.60
CA THR A 238 -20.94 -3.63 -8.59
C THR A 238 -20.71 -2.34 -7.81
N LEU A 239 -19.98 -2.38 -6.70
CA LEU A 239 -19.59 -1.20 -5.92
C LEU A 239 -18.76 -0.23 -6.77
N VAL A 240 -17.73 -0.74 -7.46
CA VAL A 240 -16.89 0.03 -8.37
C VAL A 240 -17.73 0.65 -9.49
N LYS A 241 -18.63 -0.13 -10.10
CA LYS A 241 -19.49 0.39 -11.18
C LYS A 241 -20.44 1.50 -10.71
N ARG A 242 -21.00 1.41 -9.51
CA ARG A 242 -21.80 2.50 -8.91
C ARG A 242 -20.95 3.75 -8.72
N ALA A 243 -19.75 3.59 -8.15
CA ALA A 243 -18.83 4.71 -7.95
C ALA A 243 -18.42 5.39 -9.26
N GLU A 244 -18.11 4.62 -10.31
CA GLU A 244 -17.82 5.18 -11.64
C GLU A 244 -18.96 6.06 -12.16
N LEU A 245 -20.20 5.57 -12.10
CA LEU A 245 -21.35 6.33 -12.59
C LEU A 245 -21.63 7.57 -11.76
N THR A 246 -21.43 7.52 -10.44
CA THR A 246 -21.54 8.72 -9.59
C THR A 246 -20.51 9.77 -10.01
N LEU A 247 -19.25 9.38 -10.18
CA LEU A 247 -18.17 10.30 -10.56
C LEU A 247 -18.32 10.81 -12.01
N ASP A 248 -18.84 9.98 -12.92
CA ASP A 248 -19.11 10.37 -14.31
C ASP A 248 -20.34 11.28 -14.43
N ALA A 249 -21.39 11.08 -13.62
CA ALA A 249 -22.61 11.90 -13.64
C ALA A 249 -22.33 13.36 -13.25
N GLU A 250 -21.35 13.60 -12.37
CA GLU A 250 -20.84 14.93 -12.05
C GLU A 250 -20.09 15.60 -13.23
N SER A 251 -19.69 14.81 -14.25
CA SER A 251 -18.93 15.27 -15.42
C SER A 251 -19.78 15.53 -16.69
N GLY A 252 -21.08 15.22 -16.65
CA GLY A 252 -22.05 15.63 -17.66
C GLY A 252 -22.45 14.56 -18.68
N ASN A 253 -23.71 14.10 -18.57
CA ASN A 253 -24.66 13.79 -19.66
C ASN A 253 -25.86 13.00 -19.10
N GLY A 254 -26.71 13.65 -18.31
CA GLY A 254 -28.16 13.44 -18.08
C GLY A 254 -28.85 12.05 -18.05
N VAL A 255 -28.17 10.91 -18.23
CA VAL A 255 -28.76 9.58 -18.26
C VAL A 255 -28.40 8.89 -16.95
N ASN A 256 -29.29 9.05 -15.98
CA ASN A 256 -29.17 8.48 -14.64
C ASN A 256 -29.67 7.03 -14.64
N THR A 257 -28.85 6.09 -15.11
CA THR A 257 -29.10 4.66 -14.85
C THR A 257 -28.39 4.26 -13.56
N LYS A 258 -29.04 4.48 -12.41
CA LYS A 258 -28.58 3.94 -11.12
C LYS A 258 -28.37 2.43 -11.26
N PRO A 259 -27.16 1.88 -11.04
CA PRO A 259 -26.98 0.43 -11.06
C PRO A 259 -27.81 -0.20 -9.95
N ALA A 260 -28.50 -1.28 -10.27
CA ALA A 260 -29.30 -2.00 -9.30
C ALA A 260 -28.44 -2.48 -8.11
N LEU A 261 -28.98 -2.32 -6.91
CA LEU A 261 -28.54 -3.04 -5.72
C LEU A 261 -28.89 -4.51 -5.92
N ARG A 262 -27.87 -5.34 -6.14
CA ARG A 262 -28.08 -6.73 -6.56
C ARG A 262 -28.48 -7.58 -5.36
N HIS A 263 -29.43 -8.48 -5.59
CA HIS A 263 -29.60 -9.62 -4.71
C HIS A 263 -28.57 -10.69 -5.07
N TYR A 264 -27.89 -11.24 -4.07
CA TYR A 264 -26.95 -12.35 -4.23
C TYR A 264 -27.55 -13.60 -3.60
N ASN A 265 -27.36 -14.75 -4.27
CA ASN A 265 -27.77 -16.03 -3.71
C ASN A 265 -27.16 -16.22 -2.31
N PRO A 266 -27.90 -16.87 -1.39
CA PRO A 266 -27.38 -17.27 -0.09
C PRO A 266 -26.10 -18.09 -0.23
N PHE A 267 -25.20 -17.96 0.74
CA PHE A 267 -24.10 -18.89 0.92
C PHE A 267 -24.66 -20.27 1.24
N SER A 268 -23.92 -21.31 0.90
CA SER A 268 -24.25 -22.72 1.12
C SER A 268 -24.66 -23.04 2.57
N TRP A 269 -24.18 -22.26 3.54
CA TRP A 269 -24.45 -22.41 4.97
C TRP A 269 -25.52 -21.47 5.53
N GLU A 270 -26.06 -20.52 4.76
CA GLU A 270 -27.12 -19.58 5.18
C GLU A 270 -28.52 -20.22 5.14
N HIS A 271 -28.63 -21.48 4.72
CA HIS A 271 -29.89 -22.24 4.62
C HIS A 271 -30.28 -23.01 5.88
N ASN A 272 -29.61 -22.78 7.02
CA ASN A 272 -29.86 -23.46 8.30
C ASN A 272 -30.35 -22.50 9.37
#